data_AF-A0A149TKG0-F1
#
_entry.id   AF-A0A149TKG0-F1
#
_cell.length_a   1.000
_cell.length_b   1.000
_cell.length_c   1.000
_cell.angle_alpha   90.00
_cell.angle_beta   90.00
_cell.angle_gamma   90.00
#
_symmetry.space_group_name_H-M   'P 1'
#
loop_
_entity.id
_entity.type
_entity.pdbx_description
1 polymer ?
#
loop_
_entity_poly.entity_id
_entity_poly.type
_entity_poly.pdbx_seq_one_letter_code
_entity_poly.pdbx_strand_id
1 'polypeptide(L)' 'MRVWIPKGQEKPKSVFVPDVTPHDARHTWASWQYCLHKDLMRLKADGGWGNITTVTRYAKVMPEAYRAEILEWLGIRD' A
#
# COMPACT_ATOMS: atom_id res chain seq x y z
N MET A 1 15.98 13.47 -4.12
CA MET A 1 16.50 13.38 -5.50
C MET A 1 17.50 12.25 -5.58
N ARG A 2 17.28 11.26 -6.45
CA ARG A 2 18.25 10.17 -6.66
C ARG A 2 19.12 10.50 -7.87
N VAL A 3 20.43 10.45 -7.69
CA VAL A 3 21.42 10.72 -8.74
C VAL A 3 22.20 9.44 -9.01
N TRP A 4 22.39 9.10 -10.28
CA TRP A 4 23.21 7.96 -10.68
C TRP A 4 23.86 8.18 -12.05
N ILE A 5 24.93 7.46 -12.33
CA ILE A 5 25.57 7.41 -13.65
C ILE A 5 25.15 6.09 -14.32
N PRO A 6 24.35 6.11 -15.40
CA PRO A 6 23.98 4.89 -16.10
C PRO A 6 25.21 4.16 -16.64
N LYS A 7 25.16 2.82 -16.66
CA LYS A 7 26.23 2.01 -17.23
C LYS A 7 26.47 2.41 -18.69
N GLY A 8 27.73 2.75 -19.04
CA GLY A 8 28.11 3.19 -20.38
C GLY A 8 27.78 4.65 -20.72
N GLN A 9 27.40 5.48 -19.73
CA GLN A 9 27.24 6.92 -19.90
C GLN A 9 28.19 7.69 -18.98
N GLU A 10 28.62 8.88 -19.42
CA GLU A 10 29.50 9.75 -18.63
C GLU A 10 28.73 10.78 -17.81
N LYS A 11 27.52 11.14 -18.25
CA LYS A 11 26.73 12.20 -17.62
C LYS A 11 25.81 11.62 -16.53
N PRO A 12 25.77 12.22 -15.33
CA PRO A 12 24.85 11.80 -14.29
C PRO A 12 23.41 12.13 -14.71
N LYS A 13 22.50 11.24 -14.31
CA LYS A 13 21.05 11.46 -14.38
C LYS A 13 20.51 11.65 -12.98
N SER A 14 19.47 12.47 -12.88
CA SER A 14 18.73 12.66 -11.64
C SER A 14 17.24 12.43 -11.89
N VAL A 15 16.58 11.86 -10.88
CA VAL A 15 15.13 11.71 -10.88
C VAL A 15 14.60 11.99 -9.49
N PHE A 16 13.44 12.63 -9.42
CA PHE A 16 12.70 12.72 -8.17
C PHE A 16 12.16 11.34 -7.81
N VAL A 17 12.52 10.86 -6.63
CA VAL A 17 11.99 9.65 -6.04
C VAL A 17 11.37 10.10 -4.72
N PRO A 18 10.03 10.07 -4.58
CA PRO A 18 9.40 10.40 -3.32
C PRO A 18 9.64 9.27 -2.30
N ASP A 19 9.65 9.63 -1.02
CA ASP A 19 9.79 8.65 0.08
C ASP A 19 8.55 7.74 0.20
N VAL A 20 7.40 8.24 -0.24
CA VAL A 20 6.12 7.51 -0.29
C VAL A 20 5.54 7.63 -1.69
N THR A 21 5.17 6.50 -2.27
CA THR A 21 4.55 6.40 -3.58
C THR A 21 3.07 6.02 -3.46
N PRO A 22 2.25 6.21 -4.51
CA PRO A 22 0.88 5.68 -4.54
C PRO A 22 0.79 4.17 -4.32
N HIS A 23 1.85 3.42 -4.67
CA HIS A 23 1.94 1.99 -4.39
C HIS A 23 1.96 1.71 -2.89
N ASP A 24 2.72 2.49 -2.13
CA ASP A 24 2.80 2.37 -0.66
C ASP A 24 1.47 2.72 -0.01
N ALA A 25 0.82 3.81 -0.45
CA ALA A 25 -0.51 4.18 0.01
C ALA A 25 -1.54 3.05 -0.24
N ARG A 26 -1.45 2.38 -1.39
CA ARG A 26 -2.32 1.24 -1.72
C ARG A 26 -2.06 0.02 -0.82
N HIS A 27 -0.81 -0.23 -0.44
CA HIS A 27 -0.46 -1.23 0.56
C HIS A 27 -1.04 -0.91 1.94
N THR A 28 -0.90 0.35 2.38
CA THR A 28 -1.45 0.84 3.66
C THR A 28 -2.96 0.62 3.70
N TRP A 29 -3.68 1.11 2.69
CA TRP A 29 -5.12 0.92 2.58
C TRP A 29 -5.53 -0.56 2.61
N ALA A 30 -4.87 -1.40 1.80
CA ALA A 30 -5.20 -2.83 1.73
C ALA A 30 -5.01 -3.54 3.08
N SER A 31 -3.92 -3.22 3.78
CA SER A 31 -3.59 -3.82 5.07
C SER A 31 -4.60 -3.39 6.15
N TRP A 32 -5.04 -2.12 6.13
CA TRP A 32 -6.06 -1.62 7.03
C TRP A 32 -7.42 -2.27 6.78
N GLN A 33 -7.89 -2.32 5.54
CA GLN A 33 -9.16 -2.97 5.19
C GLN A 33 -9.16 -4.45 5.58
N TYR A 34 -8.05 -5.15 5.36
CA TYR A 34 -7.93 -6.53 5.82
C TYR A 34 -7.94 -6.62 7.35
N CYS A 35 -7.30 -5.69 8.07
CA CYS A 35 -7.37 -5.63 9.52
C CYS A 35 -8.80 -5.44 10.04
N LEU A 36 -9.57 -4.54 9.43
CA LEU A 36 -10.94 -4.23 9.85
C LEU A 36 -11.95 -5.35 9.57
N HIS A 37 -11.84 -5.99 8.40
CA HIS A 37 -12.90 -6.84 7.86
C HIS A 37 -12.51 -8.31 7.67
N LYS A 38 -11.20 -8.60 7.55
CA LYS A 38 -10.63 -9.94 7.26
C LYS A 38 -11.26 -10.62 6.03
N ASP A 39 -11.80 -9.82 5.09
CA ASP A 39 -12.49 -10.31 3.89
C ASP A 39 -11.66 -10.00 2.63
N LEU A 40 -10.98 -11.03 2.11
CA LEU A 40 -10.16 -10.90 0.90
C LEU A 40 -10.99 -10.75 -0.38
N MET A 41 -12.24 -11.23 -0.41
CA MET A 41 -13.08 -11.14 -1.59
C MET A 41 -13.66 -9.74 -1.73
N ARG A 42 -14.13 -9.16 -0.63
CA ARG A 42 -14.49 -7.74 -0.57
C ARG A 42 -13.30 -6.85 -0.90
N LEU A 43 -12.15 -7.11 -0.29
CA LEU A 43 -10.94 -6.34 -0.56
C LEU A 43 -10.53 -6.42 -2.04
N LYS A 44 -10.64 -7.60 -2.68
CA LYS A 44 -10.43 -7.77 -4.12
C LYS A 44 -11.34 -6.86 -4.94
N ALA A 45 -12.63 -6.83 -4.61
CA ALA A 45 -13.63 -6.03 -5.32
C ALA A 45 -13.38 -4.53 -5.12
N ASP A 46 -13.28 -4.08 -3.87
CA ASP A 46 -13.09 -2.67 -3.50
C ASP A 46 -11.77 -2.10 -4.05
N GLY A 47 -10.72 -2.95 -4.10
CA GLY A 47 -9.44 -2.56 -4.67
C GLY A 47 -9.36 -2.71 -6.19
N GLY A 48 -10.36 -3.25 -6.86
CA GLY A 48 -10.35 -3.44 -8.32
C GLY A 48 -9.28 -4.42 -8.80
N TRP A 49 -8.96 -5.46 -8.03
CA TRP A 49 -7.95 -6.45 -8.42
C TRP A 49 -8.56 -7.62 -9.20
N GLY A 50 -7.89 -8.01 -10.29
CA GLY A 50 -8.32 -9.13 -11.13
C GLY A 50 -8.20 -10.50 -10.44
N ASN A 51 -7.24 -10.68 -9.52
CA ASN A 51 -7.00 -11.96 -8.83
C ASN A 51 -6.63 -11.76 -7.35
N ILE A 52 -6.89 -12.80 -6.54
CA ILE A 52 -6.63 -12.79 -5.09
C ILE A 52 -5.12 -12.78 -4.78
N THR A 53 -4.29 -13.43 -5.61
CA THR A 53 -2.84 -13.46 -5.41
C THR A 53 -2.22 -12.05 -5.42
N THR A 54 -2.75 -11.12 -6.21
CA THR A 54 -2.34 -9.72 -6.16
C THR A 54 -2.78 -9.09 -4.84
N VAL A 55 -4.01 -9.34 -4.37
CA VAL A 55 -4.51 -8.82 -3.09
C VAL A 55 -3.59 -9.23 -1.94
N THR A 56 -3.17 -10.49 -1.87
CA THR A 56 -2.31 -10.99 -0.78
C THR A 56 -0.89 -10.43 -0.82
N ARG A 57 -0.42 -9.90 -1.96
CA ARG A 57 0.83 -9.14 -2.00
C ARG A 57 0.67 -7.78 -1.32
N TYR A 58 -0.48 -7.12 -1.56
CA TYR A 58 -0.79 -5.79 -1.05
C TYR A 58 -1.18 -5.78 0.44
N ALA A 59 -2.08 -6.68 0.84
CA ALA A 59 -2.59 -6.77 2.21
C ALA A 59 -1.57 -7.46 3.13
N LYS A 60 -0.81 -6.67 3.88
CA LYS A 60 0.07 -7.18 4.92
C LYS A 60 -0.74 -7.48 6.18
N VAL A 61 -0.37 -8.56 6.86
CA VAL A 61 -1.01 -8.93 8.14
C VAL A 61 -0.64 -7.87 9.17
N MET A 62 -1.67 -7.18 9.67
CA MET A 62 -1.55 -6.17 10.71
C MET A 62 -2.17 -6.72 12.02
N PRO A 63 -1.55 -6.47 13.19
CA PRO A 63 -2.10 -6.86 14.47
C PRO A 63 -3.47 -6.22 14.73
N GLU A 64 -4.35 -6.96 15.42
CA GLU A 64 -5.70 -6.50 15.77
C GLU A 64 -5.70 -5.25 16.65
N ALA A 65 -4.63 -5.03 17.43
CA ALA A 65 -4.47 -3.85 18.28
C ALA A 65 -4.61 -2.52 17.53
N TYR A 66 -4.27 -2.49 16.24
CA TYR A 66 -4.39 -1.28 15.41
C TYR A 66 -5.82 -1.01 14.91
N ARG A 67 -6.77 -1.94 15.09
CA ARG A 67 -8.13 -1.79 14.57
C ARG A 67 -8.81 -0.52 15.06
N ALA A 68 -8.66 -0.20 16.35
CA ALA A 68 -9.25 1.00 16.94
C ALA A 68 -8.69 2.29 16.31
N GLU A 69 -7.37 2.38 16.17
CA GLU A 69 -6.69 3.53 15.55
C GLU A 69 -7.10 3.70 14.08
N ILE A 70 -7.26 2.60 13.33
CA ILE A 70 -7.72 2.64 11.94
C ILE A 70 -9.15 3.20 11.84
N LEU A 71 -10.06 2.75 12.72
CA LEU A 71 -11.44 3.22 12.73
C LEU A 71 -11.52 4.71 13.07
N GLU A 72 -10.77 5.14 14.08
CA GLU A 72 -10.66 6.54 14.48
C GLU A 72 -10.14 7.40 13.32
N TRP A 73 -9.03 6.98 12.68
CA TRP A 73 -8.44 7.70 11.56
C TRP A 73 -9.42 7.84 10.37
N LEU A 74 -10.17 6.79 10.06
CA LEU A 74 -11.16 6.81 8.98
C LEU A 74 -12.44 7.56 9.36
N GLY A 75 -12.59 7.99 10.61
CA GLY A 75 -13.80 8.64 11.12
C GLY A 75 -15.02 7.72 11.12
N ILE A 76 -14.81 6.39 11.10
CA ILE A 76 -15.89 5.40 11.16
C ILE A 76 -16.24 5.23 12.63
N ARG A 77 -17.44 5.66 13.00
CA ARG A 77 -18.01 5.45 14.33
C ARG A 77 -19.07 4.35 14.22
N ASP A 78 -19.06 3.42 15.18
CA ASP A 78 -20.11 2.42 15.36
C ASP A 78 -21.45 3.08 15.73
#